data_AF-A0A849QXQ5-F1
#
_entry.id   AF-A0A849QXQ5-F1
#
_cell.length_a   1.000
_cell.length_b   1.000
_cell.length_c   1.000
_cell.angle_alpha   90.00
_cell.angle_beta   90.00
_cell.angle_gamma   90.00
#
_symmetry.space_group_name_H-M   'P 1'
#
loop_
_entity.id
_entity.type
_entity.pdbx_description
1 polymer ?
#
loop_
_entity_poly.entity_id
_entity_poly.type
_entity_poly.pdbx_seq_one_letter_code
_entity_poly.pdbx_strand_id
1 'polypeptide(L)'
;MKVQNFTYNGMFVNELPGKADYEAEFIEWSKDPGIALMNCSDGKQRLIPSFCVDEDLPLQTGHTVASDKNPIIVGQPSSSK
;
A
#
# COMPACT_ATOMS: atom_id res chain seq x y z
N MET A 1 -8.28 7.51 5.73
CA MET A 1 -6.88 7.45 6.22
C MET A 1 -6.27 8.84 6.28
N LYS A 2 -5.49 9.14 7.33
CA LYS A 2 -4.69 10.38 7.42
C LYS A 2 -3.41 10.24 6.58
N VAL A 3 -3.02 11.33 5.93
CA VAL A 3 -1.87 11.38 5.02
C VAL A 3 -0.86 12.41 5.53
N GLN A 4 0.40 12.05 5.60
CA GLN A 4 1.50 12.98 5.89
C GLN A 4 1.75 13.89 4.68
N ASN A 5 2.22 15.11 4.91
CA ASN A 5 2.60 15.97 3.77
C ASN A 5 3.78 15.35 3.02
N PHE A 6 3.72 15.34 1.69
CA PHE A 6 4.81 14.84 0.87
C PHE A 6 4.86 15.56 -0.48
N THR A 7 6.00 15.48 -1.15
CA THR A 7 6.11 15.79 -2.59
C THR A 7 6.48 14.52 -3.32
N TYR A 8 5.78 14.21 -4.42
CA TYR A 8 6.12 13.10 -5.32
C TYR A 8 6.20 13.62 -6.75
N ASN A 9 7.34 13.37 -7.41
CA ASN A 9 7.57 13.79 -8.80
C ASN A 9 7.61 12.61 -9.79
N GLY A 10 7.13 11.42 -9.37
CA GLY A 10 7.19 10.20 -10.19
C GLY A 10 8.47 9.36 -10.03
N MET A 11 9.49 9.89 -9.34
CA MET A 11 10.77 9.18 -9.14
C MET A 11 11.27 9.26 -7.70
N PHE A 12 11.05 10.40 -7.05
CA PHE A 12 11.47 10.66 -5.68
C PHE A 12 10.30 11.15 -4.85
N VAL A 13 10.28 10.71 -3.59
CA VAL A 13 9.37 11.20 -2.56
C VAL A 13 10.21 11.98 -1.56
N ASN A 14 9.73 13.16 -1.17
CA ASN A 14 10.22 13.84 0.03
C ASN A 14 9.07 13.95 1.02
N GLU A 15 9.32 13.50 2.24
CA GLU A 15 8.42 13.71 3.38
C GLU A 15 8.54 15.17 3.83
N LEU A 16 7.39 15.81 4.05
CA LEU A 16 7.30 17.17 4.55
C LEU A 16 6.69 17.16 5.96
N PRO A 17 7.05 18.12 6.82
CA PRO A 17 6.43 18.21 8.13
C PRO A 17 4.92 18.47 8.04
N GLY A 18 4.19 17.87 8.97
CA GLY A 18 2.75 18.04 9.11
C GLY A 18 1.91 16.99 8.39
N LYS A 19 0.59 17.16 8.48
CA LYS A 19 -0.40 16.28 7.84
C LYS A 19 -1.19 17.05 6.80
N ALA A 20 -1.62 16.34 5.78
CA ALA A 20 -2.57 16.85 4.81
C ALA A 20 -3.90 17.19 5.52
N ASP A 21 -4.58 18.20 5.00
CA ASP A 21 -5.91 18.63 5.44
C ASP A 21 -7.05 17.75 4.91
N TYR A 22 -6.73 16.79 4.06
CA TYR A 22 -7.65 15.81 3.51
C TYR A 22 -7.42 14.40 4.07
N GLU A 23 -8.42 13.56 3.91
CA GLU A 23 -8.32 12.12 4.13
C GLU A 23 -8.25 11.40 2.79
N ALA A 24 -7.60 10.24 2.77
CA ALA A 24 -7.46 9.41 1.59
C ALA A 24 -8.13 8.05 1.80
N GLU A 25 -8.75 7.54 0.73
CA GLU A 25 -9.30 6.19 0.62
C GLU A 25 -8.56 5.44 -0.49
N PHE A 26 -8.13 4.22 -0.19
CA PHE A 26 -7.38 3.40 -1.14
C PHE A 26 -8.28 2.98 -2.31
N ILE A 27 -7.81 3.17 -3.54
CA ILE A 27 -8.48 2.67 -4.75
C ILE A 27 -7.74 1.45 -5.26
N GLU A 28 -6.48 1.65 -5.67
CA GLU A 28 -5.64 0.61 -6.26
C GLU A 28 -4.17 0.94 -6.13
N TRP A 29 -3.32 -0.07 -6.35
CA TRP A 29 -1.88 0.14 -6.45
C TRP A 29 -1.52 0.69 -7.81
N SER A 30 -0.64 1.69 -7.84
CA SER A 30 -0.08 2.16 -9.10
C SER A 30 0.96 1.17 -9.65
N LYS A 31 1.48 1.45 -10.85
CA LYS A 31 2.59 0.69 -11.44
C LYS A 31 3.90 0.85 -10.64
N ASP A 32 4.02 1.92 -9.88
CA ASP A 32 5.19 2.17 -9.06
C ASP A 32 5.05 1.40 -7.73
N PRO A 33 6.04 0.58 -7.36
CA PRO A 33 5.98 -0.20 -6.13
C PRO A 33 5.91 0.72 -4.91
N GLY A 34 4.98 0.43 -4.01
CA GLY A 34 4.76 1.22 -2.80
C GLY A 34 4.01 2.54 -3.01
N ILE A 35 3.53 2.85 -4.23
CA ILE A 35 2.69 4.03 -4.51
C ILE A 35 1.26 3.58 -4.85
N ALA A 36 0.28 4.11 -4.13
CA ALA A 36 -1.13 3.81 -4.31
C ALA A 36 -1.89 5.00 -4.92
N LEU A 37 -2.85 4.72 -5.80
CA LEU A 37 -3.85 5.69 -6.23
C LEU A 37 -4.94 5.76 -5.16
N MET A 38 -5.22 6.96 -4.68
CA MET A 38 -6.18 7.19 -3.61
C MET A 38 -7.18 8.29 -3.94
N ASN A 39 -8.42 8.09 -3.50
CA ASN A 39 -9.46 9.12 -3.54
C ASN A 39 -9.34 10.00 -2.30
N CYS A 40 -9.20 11.31 -2.49
CA CYS A 40 -9.06 12.24 -1.38
C CYS A 40 -10.41 12.92 -1.07
N SER A 41 -10.63 13.27 0.20
CA SER A 41 -11.87 13.91 0.68
C SER A 41 -12.12 15.30 0.08
N ASP A 42 -11.11 15.92 -0.53
CA ASP A 42 -11.23 17.17 -1.28
C ASP A 42 -11.70 16.96 -2.74
N GLY A 43 -12.11 15.73 -3.08
CA GLY A 43 -12.65 15.35 -4.39
C GLY A 43 -11.59 15.08 -5.45
N LYS A 44 -10.30 15.04 -5.08
CA LYS A 44 -9.20 14.78 -6.03
C LYS A 44 -8.64 13.39 -5.84
N GLN A 45 -8.20 12.78 -6.93
CA GLN A 45 -7.39 11.56 -6.87
C GLN A 45 -5.91 11.91 -6.85
N ARG A 46 -5.13 11.24 -6.00
CA ARG A 46 -3.68 11.47 -5.85
C ARG A 46 -2.94 10.14 -5.80
N LEU A 47 -1.70 10.15 -6.30
CA LEU A 47 -0.74 9.09 -6.07
C LEU A 47 -0.04 9.36 -4.74
N ILE A 48 -0.24 8.46 -3.78
CA ILE A 48 0.22 8.60 -2.40
C ILE A 48 1.15 7.42 -2.07
N PRO A 49 2.39 7.69 -1.63
CA PRO A 49 3.28 6.64 -1.13
C PRO A 49 2.70 5.98 0.12
N SER A 50 2.77 4.66 0.17
CA SER A 50 2.23 3.84 1.26
C SER A 50 2.75 4.22 2.65
N PHE A 51 4.02 4.59 2.75
CA PHE A 51 4.64 5.02 4.01
C PHE A 51 4.19 6.42 4.47
N CYS A 52 3.55 7.21 3.60
CA CYS A 52 2.97 8.51 3.96
C CYS A 52 1.55 8.40 4.53
N VAL A 53 1.03 7.18 4.70
CA VAL A 53 -0.34 6.93 5.17
C VAL A 53 -0.28 6.29 6.55
N ASP A 54 -1.06 6.81 7.50
CA ASP A 54 -1.06 6.34 8.90
C ASP A 54 -1.78 5.00 9.11
N GLU A 55 -2.22 4.33 8.04
CA GLU A 55 -2.98 3.07 8.07
C GLU A 55 -2.36 2.03 7.15
N ASP A 56 -2.48 0.75 7.54
CA ASP A 56 -2.00 -0.38 6.73
C ASP A 56 -2.81 -0.50 5.43
N LEU A 57 -2.12 -0.38 4.31
CA LEU A 57 -2.69 -0.61 2.99
C LEU A 57 -2.72 -2.11 2.66
N PRO A 58 -3.69 -2.58 1.86
CA PRO A 58 -3.73 -3.97 1.41
C PRO A 58 -2.42 -4.29 0.68
N LEU A 59 -1.84 -5.47 0.95
CA LEU A 59 -0.61 -5.93 0.31
C LEU A 59 -0.64 -5.67 -1.21
N GLN A 60 0.42 -5.09 -1.76
CA GLN A 60 0.57 -4.91 -3.21
C GLN A 60 0.78 -6.27 -3.87
N THR A 61 -0.33 -6.98 -4.12
CA THR A 61 -0.34 -8.27 -4.81
C THR A 61 -0.04 -8.02 -6.29
N GLY A 62 1.23 -8.20 -6.69
CA GLY A 62 1.62 -7.96 -8.09
C GLY A 62 3.12 -7.88 -8.33
N HIS A 63 3.93 -7.58 -7.31
CA HIS A 63 5.36 -7.84 -7.37
C HIS A 63 5.60 -9.26 -6.83
N THR A 64 5.51 -10.24 -7.72
CA THR A 64 6.15 -11.54 -7.50
C THR A 64 7.65 -11.29 -7.40
N VAL A 65 8.15 -10.94 -6.21
CA VAL A 65 9.46 -11.41 -5.83
C VAL A 65 9.34 -12.93 -5.85
N ALA A 66 10.06 -13.57 -6.76
CA ALA A 66 10.34 -14.99 -6.67
C ALA A 66 11.10 -15.19 -5.35
N SER A 67 10.35 -15.36 -4.26
CA SER A 67 10.89 -15.74 -2.97
C SER A 67 10.26 -17.08 -2.66
N ASP A 68 11.02 -18.13 -3.00
CA ASP A 68 10.98 -19.43 -2.36
C ASP A 68 10.39 -19.34 -0.95
N LYS A 69 9.23 -19.93 -0.77
CA LYS A 69 8.80 -20.58 0.47
C LYS A 69 7.52 -21.34 0.19
N ASN A 70 7.68 -22.67 0.22
CA ASN A 70 6.63 -23.67 0.39
C ASN A 70 5.37 -23.09 1.06
N PRO A 71 4.17 -23.33 0.50
CA PRO A 71 2.99 -23.19 1.33
C PRO A 71 3.12 -24.19 2.47
N ILE A 72 3.25 -23.71 3.71
CA ILE A 72 3.05 -24.57 4.88
C ILE A 72 1.56 -24.90 4.89
N ILE A 73 1.21 -25.97 4.21
CA ILE A 73 -0.11 -26.61 4.31
C ILE A 73 -0.09 -27.33 5.65
N VAL A 74 -0.65 -26.72 6.69
CA VAL A 74 -0.98 -27.45 7.93
C VAL A 74 -2.24 -28.28 7.65
N GLY A 75 -2.05 -29.41 6.97
CA GLY A 75 -3.06 -30.46 6.83
C GLY A 75 -2.90 -31.47 7.96
N GLN A 76 -3.96 -31.70 8.73
CA GLN A 76 -4.00 -32.69 9.81
C GLN A 76 -3.62 -34.09 9.27
N PRO A 77 -2.90 -34.94 10.04
CA PRO A 77 -2.63 -36.31 9.62
C PRO A 77 -3.94 -37.11 9.59
N SER A 78 -4.37 -37.51 8.39
CA SER A 78 -5.41 -38.52 8.21
C SER A 78 -4.86 -39.88 8.65
N SER A 79 -5.17 -40.28 9.87
CA SER A 79 -5.00 -41.67 10.31
C SER A 79 -6.18 -42.49 9.78
N SER A 80 -6.02 -43.10 8.62
CA SER A 80 -6.93 -44.15 8.14
C SER A 80 -6.48 -45.50 8.72
N LYS A 81 -7.36 -46.18 9.44
CA LYS A 81 -7.22 -47.59 9.82
C LYS A 81 -8.44 -48.35 9.31
#